data_AF-A0A2W6AIQ0-F1
#
_entry.id   AF-A0A2W6AIQ0-F1
#
_cell.length_a   1.000
_cell.length_b   1.000
_cell.length_c   1.000
_cell.angle_alpha   90.00
_cell.angle_beta   90.00
_cell.angle_gamma   90.00
#
_symmetry.space_group_name_H-M   'P 1'
#
loop_
_entity.id
_entity.type
_entity.pdbx_description
1 polymer ?
#
loop_
_entity_poly.entity_id
_entity_poly.type
_entity_poly.pdbx_seq_one_letter_code
_entity_poly.pdbx_strand_id
1 'polypeptide(L)'
;MNVEVRATGLRAMRDRHHLTQRELARRLGVTQNYIPALEAGTRNPGPKLRQSLMQLFQCDFEDLFVVVMVNPLTKREQVLRPERTSEAS
;
A
#
# COMPACT_ATOMS: atom_id res chain seq x y z
N MET A 1 -18.17 -2.60 9.34
CA MET A 1 -16.83 -1.99 9.32
C MET A 1 -16.28 -2.14 7.92
N ASN A 2 -15.43 -1.22 7.46
CA ASN A 2 -14.83 -1.26 6.12
C ASN A 2 -13.38 -1.71 6.24
N VAL A 3 -12.91 -2.51 5.29
CA VAL A 3 -11.50 -2.91 5.21
C VAL A 3 -10.82 -2.06 4.16
N GLU A 4 -9.78 -1.36 4.57
CA GLU A 4 -8.93 -0.54 3.70
C GLU A 4 -7.54 -1.15 3.63
N VAL A 5 -6.89 -1.01 2.48
CA VAL A 5 -5.49 -1.38 2.31
C VAL A 5 -4.73 -0.10 2.00
N ARG A 6 -3.72 0.22 2.81
CA ARG A 6 -2.94 1.46 2.72
C ARG A 6 -1.52 1.15 2.31
N ALA A 7 -0.96 2.00 1.44
CA ALA A 7 0.38 1.81 0.88
C ALA A 7 1.46 2.50 1.72
N THR A 8 1.56 2.18 3.01
CA THR A 8 2.45 2.87 3.95
C THR A 8 3.94 2.67 3.61
N GLY A 9 4.30 1.53 3.00
CA GLY A 9 5.67 1.23 2.58
C GLY A 9 6.08 1.86 1.24
N LEU A 10 5.12 2.43 0.49
CA LEU A 10 5.35 2.85 -0.89
C LEU A 10 6.46 3.89 -1.05
N ARG A 11 6.48 4.90 -0.18
CA ARG A 11 7.50 5.96 -0.22
C ARG A 11 8.89 5.39 -0.02
N ALA A 12 9.07 4.61 1.04
CA ALA A 12 10.35 3.99 1.37
C ALA A 12 10.84 3.07 0.23
N MET A 13 9.93 2.28 -0.36
CA MET A 13 10.27 1.43 -1.49
C MET A 13 10.65 2.25 -2.73
N ARG A 14 9.88 3.29 -3.05
CA ARG A 14 10.18 4.19 -4.16
C ARG A 14 11.57 4.84 -4.01
N ASP A 15 11.90 5.29 -2.79
CA ASP A 15 13.18 5.94 -2.50
C ASP A 15 14.35 4.95 -2.58
N ARG A 16 14.18 3.70 -2.11
CA ARG A 16 15.18 2.61 -2.27
C ARG A 16 15.49 2.29 -3.74
N HIS A 17 14.50 2.43 -4.61
CA HIS A 17 14.66 2.24 -6.05
C HIS A 17 15.06 3.54 -6.80
N HIS A 18 15.37 4.62 -6.07
CA HIS A 18 15.76 5.92 -6.62
C HIS A 18 14.76 6.50 -7.66
N LEU A 19 13.46 6.25 -7.47
CA LEU A 19 12.42 6.73 -8.37
C LEU A 19 11.81 8.04 -7.86
N THR A 20 11.54 8.97 -8.77
CA THR A 20 10.65 10.10 -8.45
C THR A 20 9.20 9.64 -8.45
N GLN A 21 8.30 10.37 -7.78
CA GLN A 21 6.86 10.07 -7.81
C GLN A 21 6.31 10.06 -9.25
N ARG A 22 6.76 10.99 -10.10
CA ARG A 22 6.40 11.07 -11.52
C ARG A 22 6.88 9.85 -12.30
N GLU A 23 8.10 9.40 -12.04
CA GLU A 23 8.67 8.23 -12.69
C GLU A 23 7.89 6.95 -12.33
N LEU A 24 7.57 6.79 -11.05
CA LEU A 24 6.76 5.67 -10.60
C LEU A 24 5.35 5.70 -11.21
N ALA A 25 4.71 6.88 -11.28
CA ALA A 25 3.39 7.04 -11.90
C ALA A 25 3.42 6.60 -13.37
N ARG A 26 4.45 7.04 -14.11
CA ARG A 26 4.66 6.67 -15.52
C ARG A 26 4.84 5.16 -15.69
N ARG A 27 5.67 4.52 -14.87
CA ARG A 27 5.91 3.07 -14.93
C ARG A 27 4.65 2.25 -14.65
N LEU A 28 3.79 2.74 -13.76
CA LEU A 28 2.54 2.08 -13.40
C LEU A 28 1.36 2.45 -14.32
N GLY A 29 1.57 3.35 -15.29
CA GLY A 29 0.50 3.82 -16.18
C GLY A 29 -0.61 4.57 -15.45
N VAL A 30 -0.29 5.27 -14.36
CA VAL A 30 -1.26 6.03 -13.56
C VAL A 30 -1.03 7.54 -13.67
N THR A 31 -2.02 8.32 -13.25
CA THR A 31 -1.89 9.79 -13.25
C THR A 31 -0.80 10.25 -12.27
N GLN A 32 -0.13 11.36 -12.61
CA GLN A 32 0.99 11.89 -11.81
C GLN A 32 0.60 12.21 -10.36
N ASN A 33 -0.65 12.61 -10.12
CA ASN A 33 -1.17 12.93 -8.79
C ASN A 33 -1.53 11.70 -7.96
N TYR A 34 -1.53 10.51 -8.55
CA TYR A 34 -1.97 9.31 -7.85
C TYR A 34 -0.91 8.78 -6.88
N ILE A 35 0.35 8.74 -7.27
CA ILE A 35 1.44 8.30 -6.37
C ILE A 35 1.54 9.17 -5.11
N PRO A 36 1.54 10.52 -5.19
CA PRO A 36 1.48 11.37 -4.00
C PRO A 36 0.28 11.08 -3.10
N ALA A 37 -0.91 10.85 -3.69
CA ALA A 37 -2.13 10.56 -2.93
C ALA A 37 -2.05 9.21 -2.19
N LEU A 38 -1.43 8.19 -2.82
CA LEU A 38 -1.18 6.90 -2.18
C LEU A 38 -0.19 7.04 -1.02
N GLU A 39 0.91 7.76 -1.22
CA GLU A 39 1.92 7.99 -0.17
C GLU A 39 1.40 8.85 1.00
N ALA A 40 0.49 9.78 0.72
CA ALA A 40 -0.17 10.59 1.74
C ALA A 40 -1.30 9.84 2.45
N GLY A 41 -1.69 8.65 1.99
CA GLY A 41 -2.81 7.89 2.54
C GLY A 41 -4.19 8.48 2.23
N THR A 42 -4.29 9.49 1.38
CA THR A 42 -5.58 10.10 0.99
C THR A 42 -6.33 9.25 -0.03
N ARG A 43 -5.65 8.27 -0.64
CA ARG A 43 -6.26 7.30 -1.54
C ARG A 43 -5.68 5.91 -1.30
N ASN A 44 -6.53 4.90 -1.49
CA ASN A 44 -6.16 3.50 -1.35
C ASN A 44 -5.89 2.87 -2.75
N PRO A 45 -4.87 2.02 -2.89
CA PRO A 45 -4.58 1.34 -4.15
C PRO A 45 -5.60 0.22 -4.41
N GLY A 46 -6.10 0.14 -5.64
CA GLY A 46 -6.94 -0.97 -6.09
C GLY A 46 -6.17 -2.30 -6.17
N PRO A 47 -6.85 -3.47 -6.27
CA PRO A 47 -6.20 -4.77 -6.38
C PRO A 47 -5.15 -4.87 -7.49
N LYS A 48 -5.48 -4.40 -8.70
CA LYS A 48 -4.56 -4.41 -9.85
C LYS A 48 -3.29 -3.62 -9.58
N LEU A 49 -3.42 -2.42 -9.01
CA LEU A 49 -2.27 -1.57 -8.70
C LEU A 49 -1.37 -2.18 -7.62
N ARG A 50 -1.96 -2.81 -6.60
CA ARG A 50 -1.19 -3.52 -5.57
C ARG A 50 -0.32 -4.61 -6.19
N GLN A 51 -0.89 -5.41 -7.08
CA GLN A 51 -0.14 -6.42 -7.82
C GLN A 51 0.96 -5.80 -8.69
N SER A 52 0.67 -4.72 -9.42
CA SER A 52 1.68 -4.04 -10.23
C SER A 52 2.83 -3.46 -9.39
N LEU A 53 2.54 -2.93 -8.20
CA LEU A 53 3.55 -2.42 -7.27
C LEU A 53 4.45 -3.54 -6.74
N MET A 54 3.86 -4.64 -6.27
CA MET A 54 4.60 -5.83 -5.82
C MET A 54 5.48 -6.40 -6.94
N GLN A 55 4.96 -6.50 -8.17
CA GLN A 55 5.73 -6.95 -9.33
C GLN A 55 6.84 -5.97 -9.71
N LEU A 56 6.59 -4.66 -9.67
CA LEU A 56 7.60 -3.66 -10.01
C LEU A 56 8.77 -3.67 -9.02
N PHE A 57 8.46 -3.82 -7.73
CA PHE A 57 9.46 -3.79 -6.66
C PHE A 57 10.00 -5.16 -6.26
N GLN A 58 9.43 -6.25 -6.79
CA GLN A 58 9.81 -7.64 -6.46
C GLN A 58 9.79 -7.87 -4.94
N CYS A 59 8.71 -7.45 -4.29
CA CYS A 59 8.53 -7.53 -2.84
C CYS A 59 7.18 -8.13 -2.46
N ASP A 60 7.04 -8.50 -1.19
CA ASP A 60 5.83 -9.10 -0.67
C ASP A 60 4.80 -8.03 -0.27
N PHE A 61 3.57 -8.48 0.01
CA PHE A 61 2.48 -7.59 0.38
C PHE A 61 2.78 -6.79 1.65
N GLU A 62 3.39 -7.43 2.65
CA GLU A 62 3.68 -6.85 3.96
C GLU A 62 4.76 -5.75 3.91
N ASP A 63 5.61 -5.77 2.87
CA ASP A 63 6.63 -4.73 2.66
C ASP A 63 6.03 -3.39 2.22
N LEU A 64 4.88 -3.44 1.54
CA LEU A 64 4.26 -2.26 0.92
C LEU A 64 2.97 -1.83 1.59
N PHE A 65 2.18 -2.77 2.10
CA PHE A 65 0.79 -2.55 2.43
C PHE A 65 0.44 -2.95 3.86
N VAL A 66 -0.54 -2.23 4.42
CA VAL A 66 -1.12 -2.52 5.73
C VAL A 66 -2.62 -2.56 5.58
N VAL A 67 -3.26 -3.53 6.22
CA VAL A 67 -4.71 -3.67 6.24
C VAL A 67 -5.26 -2.95 7.47
N VAL A 68 -6.22 -2.06 7.26
CA VAL A 68 -6.84 -1.27 8.33
C VAL A 68 -8.35 -1.48 8.30
N MET A 69 -8.92 -1.83 9.45
CA MET A 69 -10.35 -1.88 9.66
C MET A 69 -10.82 -0.51 10.13
N VAL A 70 -11.78 0.07 9.42
CA VAL A 70 -12.31 1.41 9.68
C VAL A 70 -13.79 1.32 10.06
N ASN A 71 -14.15 1.92 11.19
CA ASN A 71 -15.55 2.08 11.56
C ASN A 71 -16.17 3.25 10.76
N PRO A 72 -17.23 3.01 9.96
CA PRO A 72 -17.78 4.04 9.08
C PRO A 72 -18.43 5.20 9.86
N LEU A 73 -18.94 4.94 11.07
CA LEU A 73 -19.66 5.91 11.91
C LEU A 73 -18.71 6.72 12.79
N THR A 74 -17.77 6.05 13.46
CA THR A 74 -16.88 6.70 14.44
C THR A 74 -15.51 7.08 13.88
N LYS A 75 -15.20 6.66 12.65
CA LYS A 75 -13.88 6.79 12.01
C LYS A 75 -12.72 6.17 12.80
N ARG A 76 -13.01 5.34 13.81
CA ARG A 76 -11.98 4.59 14.54
C ARG A 76 -11.31 3.58 13.60
N GLU A 77 -10.00 3.52 13.69
CA GLU A 77 -9.15 2.66 12.88
C GLU A 77 -8.50 1.57 13.75
N GLN A 78 -8.43 0.36 13.21
CA GLN A 78 -7.73 -0.76 13.82
C GLN A 78 -6.87 -1.44 12.75
N VAL A 79 -5.55 -1.44 12.95
CA VAL A 79 -4.64 -2.15 12.05
C VAL A 79 -4.83 -3.66 12.25
N LEU A 80 -5.10 -4.37 11.16
CA LEU A 80 -5.15 -5.82 11.15
C LEU A 80 -3.73 -6.34 10.93
N ARG A 81 -3.25 -7.13 11.87
CA ARG A 81 -2.03 -7.91 11.72
C ARG A 81 -2.46 -9.35 11.44
N PRO A 82 -1.84 -10.04 10.48
CA PRO A 82 -2.10 -11.48 10.35
C PRO A 82 -1.76 -12.15 11.69
N GLU A 83 -2.64 -13.03 12.15
CA GLU A 83 -2.31 -13.97 13.21
C GLU A 83 -1.06 -14.71 12.73
N ARG A 84 0.08 -14.56 13.43
CA ARG A 84 1.21 -15.44 13.15
C ARG A 84 0.75 -16.83 13.54
N THR A 85 0.39 -17.65 12.56
CA THR A 85 0.24 -19.07 12.82
C THR A 85 1.57 -19.52 13.39
N SER A 86 1.57 -19.86 14.67
CA SER A 86 2.64 -20.59 15.30
C SER A 86 2.71 -21.94 14.60
N GLU A 87 3.37 -22.02 13.45
CA GLU A 87 3.98 -23.26 12.99
C GLU A 87 5.21 -23.49 13.87
N ALA A 88 4.91 -23.84 15.12
CA ALA A 88 5.80 -24.61 15.96
C ALA A 88 5.61 -26.06 15.53
N SER A 89 6.56 -26.58 14.74
CA SER A 89 7.15 -27.93 14.84
C SER A 89 8.07 -28.18 13.66
#